data_AF-A0A8T1HC54-F1
#
_entry.id   AF-A0A8T1HC54-F1
#
_cell.length_a   1.000
_cell.length_b   1.000
_cell.length_c   1.000
_cell.angle_alpha   90.00
_cell.angle_beta   90.00
_cell.angle_gamma   90.00
#
_symmetry.space_group_name_H-M   'P 1'
#
loop_
_entity.id
_entity.type
_entity.pdbx_description
1 polymer ?
#
loop_
_entity_poly.entity_id
_entity_poly.type
_entity_poly.pdbx_seq_one_letter_code
_entity_poly.pdbx_strand_id
1 'polypeptide(L)'
;MLYFNVVLEVNALSLVAPLSNFRSTRQASCLGEATARTAVVKVARLSRRAGVIRISGLVYHETRAVLRVFMANPIRDAVTYTEHAHRKTVTGVDVLFAFKPQGRILYGFEL
;
A
#
# COMPACT_ATOMS: atom_id res chain seq x y z
N MET A 1 -17.67 23.62 -16.32
CA MET A 1 -18.49 23.18 -15.17
C MET A 1 -19.48 22.04 -15.49
N LEU A 2 -19.45 21.40 -16.67
CA LEU A 2 -20.38 20.29 -17.01
C LEU A 2 -19.71 18.98 -17.47
N TYR A 3 -18.37 18.87 -17.45
CA TYR A 3 -17.66 17.72 -18.02
C TYR A 3 -17.40 16.56 -17.05
N PHE A 4 -17.58 16.74 -15.74
CA PHE A 4 -17.41 15.65 -14.77
C PHE A 4 -18.66 14.75 -14.64
N ASN A 5 -19.77 15.16 -15.27
CA ASN A 5 -21.04 14.41 -15.30
C ASN A 5 -21.06 13.24 -16.31
N VAL A 6 -20.02 13.04 -17.14
CA VAL A 6 -20.05 12.03 -18.22
C VAL A 6 -19.74 10.60 -17.74
N VAL A 7 -19.14 10.41 -16.55
CA VAL A 7 -18.72 9.06 -16.12
C VAL A 7 -19.88 8.23 -15.51
N LEU A 8 -21.03 8.85 -15.27
CA LEU A 8 -22.19 8.21 -14.65
C LEU A 8 -23.17 7.57 -15.65
N GLU A 9 -23.01 7.77 -16.96
CA GLU A 9 -24.10 7.45 -17.91
C GLU A 9 -23.87 6.25 -18.84
N VAL A 10 -22.71 5.57 -18.79
CA VAL A 10 -22.45 4.43 -19.70
C VAL A 10 -22.19 3.12 -18.97
N ASN A 11 -22.88 2.92 -17.85
CA ASN A 11 -23.04 1.63 -17.18
C ASN A 11 -23.99 0.67 -17.95
N ALA A 12 -23.97 0.66 -19.30
CA ALA A 12 -25.02 -0.02 -20.06
C ALA A 12 -24.62 -0.78 -21.34
N LEU A 13 -23.41 -0.65 -21.91
CA LEU A 13 -23.12 -1.30 -23.21
C LEU A 13 -21.67 -1.86 -23.30
N SER A 14 -21.57 -3.17 -23.62
CA SER A 14 -20.36 -4.00 -23.91
C SER A 14 -19.52 -4.42 -22.67
N LEU A 15 -19.33 -5.70 -22.30
CA LEU A 15 -19.11 -6.94 -23.05
C LEU A 15 -17.89 -6.84 -23.97
N VAL A 16 -16.71 -6.56 -23.39
CA VAL A 16 -15.33 -6.85 -23.89
C VAL A 16 -14.36 -6.28 -22.84
N ALA A 17 -13.41 -7.11 -22.36
CA ALA A 17 -12.29 -6.67 -21.53
C ALA A 17 -11.50 -5.53 -22.23
N PRO A 18 -10.86 -4.56 -21.54
CA PRO A 18 -9.68 -4.90 -20.75
C PRO A 18 -9.47 -4.05 -19.48
N LEU A 19 -8.68 -4.62 -18.58
CA LEU A 19 -7.70 -3.91 -17.77
C LEU A 19 -7.27 -2.57 -18.38
N SER A 20 -7.89 -1.46 -17.99
CA SER A 20 -7.31 -0.12 -18.15
C SER A 20 -8.18 0.89 -17.43
N ASN A 21 -7.53 1.83 -16.74
CA ASN A 21 -8.08 3.06 -16.16
C ASN A 21 -8.31 3.12 -14.64
N PHE A 22 -7.65 2.25 -13.87
CA PHE A 22 -6.92 2.79 -12.73
C PHE A 22 -5.57 3.26 -13.26
N ARG A 23 -5.22 4.53 -13.06
CA ARG A 23 -3.93 5.11 -13.47
C ARG A 23 -2.80 4.50 -12.62
N SER A 24 -2.49 3.24 -12.91
CA SER A 24 -1.57 2.34 -12.22
C SER A 24 -0.12 2.48 -12.70
N THR A 25 0.21 3.45 -13.55
CA THR A 25 1.56 3.59 -14.15
C THR A 25 2.50 4.55 -13.42
N ARG A 26 2.14 5.03 -12.21
CA ARG A 26 3.12 5.67 -11.30
C ARG A 26 3.24 5.01 -9.93
N GLN A 27 2.31 4.13 -9.56
CA GLN A 27 2.28 3.54 -8.22
C GLN A 27 2.99 2.18 -8.08
N ALA A 28 3.04 1.38 -9.16
CA ALA A 28 3.83 0.14 -9.14
C ALA A 28 5.36 0.40 -9.11
N SER A 29 5.83 1.46 -9.79
CA SER A 29 7.24 1.86 -9.78
C SER A 29 7.68 2.51 -8.47
N CYS A 30 6.82 3.32 -7.83
CA CYS A 30 7.22 4.05 -6.63
C CYS A 30 7.36 3.16 -5.40
N LEU A 31 6.67 2.01 -5.29
CA LEU A 31 6.92 1.04 -4.21
C LEU A 31 8.27 0.31 -4.38
N GLY A 32 8.62 -0.04 -5.62
CA GLY A 32 9.93 -0.63 -5.95
C GLY A 32 11.08 0.34 -5.67
N GLU A 33 10.92 1.60 -6.06
CA GLU A 33 11.88 2.67 -5.80
C GLU A 33 11.92 3.10 -4.32
N ALA A 34 10.78 3.16 -3.63
CA ALA A 34 10.70 3.56 -2.22
C ALA A 34 11.34 2.53 -1.29
N THR A 35 11.19 1.23 -1.57
CA THR A 35 11.90 0.20 -0.80
C THR A 35 13.39 0.17 -1.12
N ALA A 36 13.81 0.43 -2.36
CA ALA A 36 15.22 0.64 -2.70
C ALA A 36 15.83 1.85 -1.96
N ARG A 37 15.04 2.92 -1.72
CA ARG A 37 15.40 4.08 -0.88
C ARG A 37 15.46 3.78 0.62
N THR A 38 15.15 2.56 1.07
CA THR A 38 15.39 2.18 2.46
C THR A 38 16.89 2.20 2.71
N ALA A 39 17.37 3.32 3.25
CA ALA A 39 18.77 3.58 3.50
C ALA A 39 19.34 2.51 4.46
N VAL A 40 20.61 2.18 4.26
CA VAL A 40 21.41 1.27 5.10
C VAL A 40 21.25 1.62 6.59
N VAL A 41 21.17 2.92 6.89
CA VAL A 41 20.95 3.47 8.23
C VAL A 41 19.59 3.05 8.83
N LYS A 42 18.52 2.98 8.03
CA LYS A 42 17.18 2.58 8.53
C LYS A 42 17.16 1.10 8.92
N VAL A 43 17.72 0.23 8.09
CA VAL A 43 17.79 -1.22 8.37
C VAL A 43 18.71 -1.49 9.56
N ALA A 44 19.83 -0.77 9.65
CA ALA A 44 20.71 -0.86 10.82
C ALA A 44 19.97 -0.45 12.10
N ARG A 45 19.26 0.69 12.11
CA ARG A 45 18.46 1.12 13.26
C ARG A 45 17.39 0.09 13.66
N LEU A 46 16.69 -0.49 12.69
CA LEU A 46 15.70 -1.54 12.95
C LEU A 46 16.35 -2.78 13.58
N SER A 47 17.44 -3.26 12.98
CA SER A 47 18.14 -4.46 13.43
C SER A 47 18.72 -4.29 14.83
N ARG A 48 19.22 -3.09 15.15
CA ARG A 48 19.69 -2.76 16.50
C ARG A 48 18.56 -2.79 17.53
N ARG A 49 17.36 -2.25 17.21
CA ARG A 49 16.18 -2.38 18.09
C ARG A 49 15.74 -3.84 18.26
N ALA A 50 15.95 -4.66 17.23
CA ALA A 50 15.68 -6.09 17.28
C ALA A 50 16.79 -6.92 18.00
N GLY A 51 17.81 -6.27 18.59
CA GLY A 51 18.88 -6.96 19.33
C GLY A 51 19.99 -7.58 18.45
N VAL A 52 20.03 -7.26 17.15
CA VAL A 52 21.03 -7.79 16.22
C VAL A 52 22.35 -7.04 16.42
N ILE A 53 23.46 -7.76 16.61
CA ILE A 53 24.81 -7.21 16.88
C ILE A 53 25.64 -7.06 15.59
N ARG A 54 25.58 -8.02 14.67
CA ARG A 54 26.26 -7.98 13.35
C ARG A 54 25.25 -8.20 12.24
N ILE A 55 25.37 -7.44 11.15
CA ILE A 55 24.46 -7.49 9.99
C ILE A 55 25.32 -7.78 8.76
N SER A 56 24.98 -8.81 8.00
CA SER A 56 25.64 -9.11 6.73
C SER A 56 25.07 -8.25 5.59
N GLY A 57 25.84 -8.07 4.51
CA GLY A 57 25.43 -7.22 3.38
C GLY A 57 24.17 -7.70 2.64
N LEU A 58 23.89 -9.01 2.64
CA LEU A 58 22.73 -9.60 1.97
C LEU A 58 21.40 -9.27 2.66
N VAL A 59 21.43 -9.05 3.98
CA VAL A 59 20.25 -8.72 4.78
C VAL A 59 19.58 -7.44 4.30
N TYR A 60 20.33 -6.47 3.77
CA TYR A 60 19.75 -5.24 3.22
C TYR A 60 18.82 -5.50 2.03
N HIS A 61 19.18 -6.45 1.16
CA HIS A 61 18.36 -6.80 0.00
C HIS A 61 17.13 -7.62 0.42
N GLU A 62 17.34 -8.62 1.28
CA GLU A 62 16.24 -9.48 1.77
C GLU A 62 15.21 -8.69 2.57
N THR A 63 15.65 -7.80 3.46
CA THR A 63 14.74 -6.96 4.27
C THR A 63 13.86 -6.08 3.39
N ARG A 64 14.37 -5.60 2.25
CA ARG A 64 13.58 -4.83 1.28
C ARG A 64 12.55 -5.68 0.57
N ALA A 65 12.83 -6.94 0.29
CA ALA A 65 11.86 -7.87 -0.30
C ALA A 65 10.74 -8.20 0.70
N VAL A 66 11.11 -8.49 1.95
CA VAL A 66 10.15 -8.77 3.03
C VAL A 66 9.24 -7.56 3.28
N LEU A 67 9.80 -6.35 3.31
CA LEU A 67 9.02 -5.13 3.52
C LEU A 67 8.00 -4.87 2.39
N ARG A 68 8.33 -5.22 1.14
CA ARG A 68 7.39 -5.11 0.01
C ARG A 68 6.21 -6.05 0.18
N VAL A 69 6.48 -7.32 0.50
CA VAL A 69 5.42 -8.32 0.70
C VAL A 69 4.57 -7.96 1.92
N PHE A 70 5.20 -7.50 3.00
CA PHE A 70 4.50 -7.10 4.22
C PHE A 70 3.50 -5.96 3.98
N MET A 71 3.83 -4.99 3.12
CA MET A 71 2.96 -3.86 2.82
C MET A 71 1.93 -4.13 1.72
N ALA A 72 2.17 -5.10 0.84
CA ALA A 72 1.28 -5.39 -0.29
C ALA A 72 -0.13 -5.82 0.16
N ASN A 73 -0.21 -6.70 1.16
CA ASN A 73 -1.49 -7.22 1.66
C ASN A 73 -2.35 -6.14 2.36
N PRO A 74 -1.86 -5.41 3.38
CA PRO A 74 -2.67 -4.39 4.06
C PRO A 74 -3.04 -3.21 3.16
N ILE A 75 -2.21 -2.86 2.16
CA ILE A 75 -2.56 -1.80 1.20
C ILE A 75 -3.74 -2.24 0.32
N ARG A 76 -3.76 -3.50 -0.13
CA ARG A 76 -4.88 -4.02 -0.94
C ARG A 76 -6.19 -3.97 -0.16
N ASP A 77 -6.17 -4.44 1.09
CA ASP A 77 -7.35 -4.45 1.95
C ASP A 77 -7.83 -3.02 2.28
N ALA A 78 -6.90 -2.11 2.57
CA ALA A 78 -7.22 -0.70 2.81
C ALA A 78 -7.89 -0.04 1.60
N VAL A 79 -7.41 -0.32 0.38
CA VAL A 79 -8.03 0.19 -0.86
C VAL A 79 -9.44 -0.37 -1.01
N THR A 80 -9.66 -1.67 -0.77
CA THR A 80 -10.99 -2.27 -0.85
C THR A 80 -11.98 -1.63 0.13
N TYR A 81 -11.57 -1.30 1.36
CA TYR A 81 -12.44 -0.58 2.31
C TYR A 81 -12.77 0.84 1.85
N THR A 82 -11.83 1.53 1.20
CA THR A 82 -12.07 2.88 0.68
C THR A 82 -13.01 2.89 -0.53
N GLU A 83 -12.87 1.90 -1.41
CA GLU A 83 -13.75 1.70 -2.57
C GLU A 83 -15.17 1.35 -2.11
N HIS A 84 -15.31 0.49 -1.09
CA HIS A 84 -16.60 0.15 -0.49
C HIS A 84 -17.32 1.38 0.09
N ALA A 85 -16.57 2.33 0.63
CA ALA A 85 -17.11 3.57 1.16
C ALA A 85 -17.24 4.69 0.10
N HIS A 86 -17.01 4.39 -1.19
CA HIS A 86 -17.01 5.34 -2.31
C HIS A 86 -16.11 6.59 -2.09
N ARG A 87 -15.04 6.44 -1.30
CA ARG A 87 -14.07 7.51 -1.00
C ARG A 87 -12.85 7.37 -1.90
N LYS A 88 -12.30 8.51 -2.35
CA LYS A 88 -11.06 8.56 -3.14
C LYS A 88 -9.79 8.68 -2.29
N THR A 89 -9.94 8.87 -0.98
CA THR A 89 -8.86 9.10 -0.02
C THR A 89 -8.84 8.01 1.05
N VAL A 90 -7.69 7.35 1.20
CA VAL A 90 -7.47 6.37 2.27
C VAL A 90 -7.35 7.09 3.61
N THR A 91 -8.19 6.71 4.57
CA THR A 91 -8.22 7.30 5.92
C THR A 91 -7.51 6.38 6.91
N GLY A 92 -7.02 6.92 8.04
CA GLY A 92 -6.37 6.12 9.10
C GLY A 92 -7.24 4.95 9.61
N VAL A 93 -8.56 5.16 9.63
CA VAL A 93 -9.57 4.13 9.98
C VAL A 93 -9.56 2.96 8.98
N ASP A 94 -9.40 3.23 7.68
CA ASP A 94 -9.36 2.18 6.65
C ASP A 94 -8.09 1.32 6.79
N VAL A 95 -6.99 1.95 7.20
CA VAL A 95 -5.74 1.26 7.51
C VAL A 95 -5.88 0.43 8.78
N LEU A 96 -6.53 0.95 9.83
CA LEU A 96 -6.81 0.20 11.05
C LEU A 96 -7.64 -1.07 10.76
N PHE A 97 -8.67 -0.94 9.92
CA PHE A 97 -9.48 -2.09 9.51
C PHE A 97 -8.73 -3.07 8.61
N ALA A 98 -7.78 -2.62 7.80
CA ALA A 98 -6.91 -3.51 7.04
C ALA A 98 -5.96 -4.35 7.92
N PHE A 99 -5.53 -3.82 9.07
CA PHE A 99 -4.63 -4.54 9.98
C PHE A 99 -5.34 -5.42 11.02
N LYS A 100 -6.65 -5.21 11.24
CA LYS A 100 -7.46 -5.99 12.18
C LYS A 100 -7.52 -7.50 11.85
N PRO A 101 -7.72 -7.93 10.58
CA PRO A 101 -7.69 -9.35 10.21
C PRO A 101 -6.30 -10.00 10.39
N GLN A 102 -5.23 -9.21 10.33
CA GLN A 102 -3.86 -9.70 10.46
C GLN A 102 -3.42 -9.83 11.94
N GLY A 103 -4.30 -9.52 12.89
CA GLY A 103 -4.01 -9.55 14.33
C GLY A 103 -3.05 -8.46 14.80
N ARG A 104 -2.85 -7.41 14.00
CA ARG A 104 -1.92 -6.30 14.30
C ARG A 104 -2.72 -5.05 14.62
N ILE A 105 -3.05 -4.83 15.88
CA ILE A 105 -3.85 -3.67 16.27
C ILE A 105 -2.93 -2.44 16.40
N LEU A 106 -3.22 -1.41 15.61
CA LEU A 106 -2.53 -0.13 15.66
C LEU A 106 -3.28 0.82 16.60
N TYR A 107 -2.72 1.07 17.77
CA TYR A 107 -3.27 2.05 18.71
C TYR A 107 -2.82 3.47 18.36
N GLY A 108 -3.69 4.46 18.58
CA GLY A 108 -3.38 5.88 18.35
C GLY A 108 -3.59 6.37 16.91
N PHE A 109 -4.28 5.59 16.07
CA PHE A 109 -4.72 5.97 14.73
C PHE A 109 -6.23 6.16 14.70
N GLU A 110 -6.71 7.07 15.55
CA GLU A 110 -8.04 7.65 15.45
C GLU A 110 -7.85 9.16 15.25
N LEU A 111 -8.62 9.74 14.34
CA LEU A 111 -8.59 11.16 13.99
C LEU A 111 -9.02 12.01 15.19
#